data_AF-A0A435XPQ3-F1
#
_entry.id   AF-A0A435XPQ3-F1
#
_cell.length_a   1.000
_cell.length_b   1.000
_cell.length_c   1.000
_cell.angle_alpha   90.00
_cell.angle_beta   90.00
_cell.angle_gamma   90.00
#
_symmetry.space_group_name_H-M   'P 1'
#
loop_
_entity.id
_entity.type
_entity.pdbx_description
1 polymer ?
#
loop_
_entity_poly.entity_id
_entity_poly.type
_entity_poly.pdbx_seq_one_letter_code
_entity_poly.pdbx_strand_id
1 'polypeptide(L)' 'NDDGRIYLTQTKVDGLIAIRFQIGQFEATAADVDMAFTVITEIARGIA' A
#
# COMPACT_ATOMS: atom_id res chain seq x y z
N ASN A 1 0.68 -7.55 -2.17
CA ASN A 1 1.08 -8.57 -1.19
C ASN A 1 1.96 -9.64 -1.83
N ASP A 2 1.60 -10.21 -2.98
CA ASP A 2 2.43 -11.24 -3.66
C ASP A 2 3.84 -10.75 -4.05
N ASP A 3 3.99 -9.47 -4.37
CA ASP A 3 5.29 -8.81 -4.62
C ASP A 3 6.22 -8.77 -3.38
N GLY A 4 5.67 -8.91 -2.17
CA GLY A 4 6.45 -9.08 -0.94
C GLY A 4 7.13 -7.84 -0.34
N ARG A 5 7.23 -6.71 -1.06
CA ARG A 5 7.87 -5.48 -0.53
C ARG A 5 7.08 -4.80 0.59
N ILE A 6 5.75 -4.80 0.50
CA ILE A 6 4.84 -4.25 1.50
C ILE A 6 3.64 -5.16 1.72
N TYR A 7 3.04 -5.08 2.91
CA TYR A 7 1.80 -5.78 3.25
C TYR A 7 0.65 -4.80 3.50
N LEU A 8 -0.43 -4.94 2.74
CA LEU A 8 -1.63 -4.13 2.85
C LEU A 8 -2.86 -5.00 3.06
N THR A 9 -3.89 -4.42 3.69
CA THR A 9 -5.22 -5.04 3.77
C THR A 9 -6.21 -4.29 2.88
N GLN A 10 -7.33 -4.92 2.55
CA GLN A 10 -8.42 -4.29 1.82
C GLN A 10 -9.60 -3.99 2.74
N THR A 11 -10.43 -3.02 2.34
CA THR A 11 -11.67 -2.65 3.01
C THR A 11 -12.75 -2.32 1.97
N LYS A 12 -14.00 -2.16 2.43
CA LYS A 12 -15.08 -1.56 1.64
C LYS A 12 -15.40 -0.17 2.17
N VAL A 13 -15.50 0.80 1.26
CA VAL A 13 -15.94 2.18 1.54
C VAL A 13 -17.00 2.52 0.51
N ASP A 14 -18.21 2.87 0.96
CA ASP A 14 -19.35 3.19 0.08
C ASP A 14 -19.63 2.13 -1.00
N GLY A 15 -19.48 0.85 -0.61
CA GLY A 15 -19.66 -0.30 -1.52
C GLY A 15 -18.49 -0.59 -2.45
N LEU A 16 -17.49 0.30 -2.53
CA LEU A 16 -16.30 0.14 -3.34
C LEU A 16 -15.18 -0.56 -2.55
N ILE A 17 -14.41 -1.42 -3.22
CA ILE A 17 -13.21 -2.02 -2.64
C ILE A 17 -12.09 -0.98 -2.67
N ALA A 18 -11.42 -0.79 -1.54
CA ALA A 18 -10.26 0.08 -1.40
C ALA A 18 -9.13 -0.64 -0.67
N ILE A 19 -7.89 -0.27 -0.98
CA ILE A 19 -6.73 -0.65 -0.16
C ILE A 19 -6.67 0.21 1.10
N ARG A 20 -6.38 -0.39 2.24
CA ARG A 20 -6.13 0.30 3.50
C ARG A 20 -4.63 0.35 3.76
N PHE A 21 -4.05 1.53 3.55
CA PHE A 21 -2.68 1.86 3.92
C PHE A 21 -2.68 2.58 5.26
N GLN A 22 -2.11 1.96 6.29
CA GLN A 22 -2.03 2.50 7.64
C GLN A 22 -0.56 2.59 8.08
N ILE A 23 -0.19 3.73 8.66
CA ILE A 23 1.17 4.04 9.12
C ILE A 23 1.14 4.25 10.64
N GLY A 24 2.30 4.14 11.30
CA GLY A 24 2.45 4.35 12.74
C GLY A 24 3.10 3.17 13.48
N GLN A 25 3.72 2.23 12.76
CA GLN A 25 4.67 1.29 13.37
C GLN A 25 5.84 2.08 13.96
N PHE A 26 6.39 1.61 15.09
CA PHE A 26 7.40 2.36 15.85
C PHE A 26 8.63 2.75 15.01
N GLU A 27 9.04 1.88 14.09
CA GLU A 27 10.21 2.07 13.23
C GLU A 27 9.89 2.73 11.88
N ALA A 28 8.63 3.11 11.63
CA ALA A 28 8.25 3.71 10.35
C ALA A 28 8.90 5.08 10.16
N THR A 29 9.61 5.23 9.03
CA THR A 29 10.25 6.47 8.60
C THR A 29 9.50 7.10 7.42
N ALA A 30 9.82 8.36 7.10
CA ALA A 30 9.30 9.01 5.90
C ALA A 30 9.68 8.25 4.60
N ALA A 31 10.90 7.70 4.56
CA ALA A 31 11.37 6.91 3.43
C ALA A 31 10.52 5.63 3.21
N ASP A 32 10.03 5.01 4.29
CA ASP A 32 9.13 3.85 4.18
C ASP A 32 7.78 4.25 3.57
N VAL A 33 7.28 5.45 3.86
CA VAL A 33 6.04 5.97 3.28
C VAL A 33 6.21 6.25 1.79
N ASP A 34 7.31 6.90 1.41
CA ASP A 34 7.64 7.20 0.02
C ASP A 34 7.85 5.91 -0.80
N MET A 35 8.51 4.92 -0.21
CA MET A 35 8.68 3.58 -0.80
C MET A 35 7.33 2.89 -0.98
N ALA A 36 6.43 2.94 0.01
CA ALA A 36 5.12 2.32 -0.11
C ALA A 36 4.29 2.93 -1.25
N PHE A 37 4.32 4.26 -1.40
CA PHE A 37 3.68 4.95 -2.54
C PHE A 37 4.27 4.50 -3.88
N THR A 38 5.60 4.41 -3.96
CA THR A 38 6.30 3.95 -5.16
C THR A 38 5.87 2.54 -5.54
N VAL A 39 5.90 1.60 -4.59
CA VAL A 39 5.49 0.20 -4.82
C VAL A 39 4.03 0.09 -5.25
N ILE A 40 3.11 0.80 -4.59
CA ILE A 40 1.68 0.78 -4.94
C ILE A 40 1.47 1.23 -6.39
N THR A 41 2.10 2.36 -6.78
CA THR A 41 1.91 2.93 -8.12
C THR A 41 2.64 2.14 -9.21
N GLU A 42 3.79 1.55 -8.91
CA GLU A 42 4.50 0.62 -9.80
C GLU A 42 3.64 -0.60 -10.12
N ILE A 43 3.13 -1.28 -9.09
CA ILE A 43 2.27 -2.46 -9.24
C ILE A 43 0.99 -2.09 -10.00
N ALA A 44 0.33 -0.97 -9.66
CA ALA A 44 -0.88 -0.53 -10.36
C ALA A 44 -0.66 -0.30 -11.87
N ARG A 45 0.51 0.24 -12.27
CA ARG A 45 0.86 0.42 -13.69
C ARG A 45 1.12 -0.91 -14.41
N GLY A 46 1.58 -1.94 -13.68
CA GLY A 46 1.88 -3.26 -14.22
C GLY A 46 0.67 -4.19 -14.37
N ILE A 47 -0.50 -3.82 -13.85
CA ILE A 47 -1.74 -4.63 -13.91
C ILE A 47 -2.72 -4.06 -14.98
N ALA A 48 -2.25 -3.10 -15.81
CA ALA A 48 -3.04 -2.51 -16.89
C ALA A 48 -3.16 -3.42 -18.12
#